data_AF-A0A521WSK7-F1
#
_entry.id   AF-A0A521WSK7-F1
#
_cell.length_a   1.000
_cell.length_b   1.000
_cell.length_c   1.000
_cell.angle_alpha   90.00
_cell.angle_beta   90.00
_cell.angle_gamma   90.00
#
_symmetry.space_group_name_H-M   'P 1'
#
loop_
_entity.id
_entity.type
_entity.pdbx_description
1 polymer ?
#
loop_
_entity_poly.entity_id
_entity_poly.type
_entity_poly.pdbx_seq_one_letter_code
_entity_poly.pdbx_strand_id
1 'polypeptide(L)' 'MPIEIAGTLPAYISVAVPVAVDKLFSYYVPPEFQPFIQKGMRVTVPFGRRTLPGIVIETMQQAPMPNLRTIA' A
#
# COMPACT_ATOMS: atom_id res chain seq x y z
N MET A 1 2.54 -7.79 30.76
CA MET A 1 2.53 -6.69 29.77
C MET A 1 1.46 -7.03 28.74
N PRO A 2 0.39 -6.23 28.59
CA PRO A 2 -0.50 -6.41 27.46
C PRO A 2 0.28 -6.02 26.21
N ILE A 3 0.40 -6.94 25.27
CA ILE A 3 0.78 -6.61 23.90
C ILE A 3 -0.42 -5.83 23.36
N GLU A 4 -0.32 -4.51 23.34
CA GLU A 4 -1.26 -3.66 22.60
C GLU A 4 -1.18 -4.10 21.14
N ILE A 5 -2.09 -4.99 20.74
CA ILE A 5 -2.47 -5.14 19.35
C ILE A 5 -3.28 -3.88 19.05
N ALA A 6 -2.61 -2.73 18.99
CA ALA A 6 -3.15 -1.58 18.29
C ALA A 6 -3.32 -2.07 16.85
N GLY A 7 -4.54 -2.54 16.53
CA GLY A 7 -4.96 -2.94 15.21
C GLY A 7 -5.02 -1.72 14.30
N THR A 8 -3.87 -1.08 14.10
CA THR A 8 -3.79 0.17 13.37
C THR A 8 -3.70 -0.18 11.90
N LEU A 9 -4.89 -0.23 11.33
CA LEU A 9 -5.15 -0.47 9.93
C LEU A 9 -4.25 0.45 9.05
N PRO A 10 -3.41 -0.10 8.16
CA PRO A 10 -2.48 0.69 7.37
C PRO A 10 -3.23 1.53 6.32
N ALA A 11 -3.20 2.86 6.44
CA ALA A 11 -3.85 3.76 5.50
C ALA A 11 -3.10 3.90 4.16
N TYR A 12 -1.80 3.62 4.13
CA TYR A 12 -0.95 3.76 2.96
C TYR A 12 -0.05 2.54 2.78
N ILE A 13 0.31 2.23 1.53
CA ILE A 13 1.26 1.15 1.20
C ILE A 13 2.26 1.60 0.15
N SER A 14 3.50 1.15 0.29
CA SER A 14 4.53 1.23 -0.74
C SER A 14 4.54 -0.06 -1.54
N VAL A 15 4.25 0.04 -2.84
CA VAL A 15 4.12 -1.10 -3.74
C VAL A 15 5.25 -1.07 -4.77
N ALA A 16 5.96 -2.19 -4.88
CA ALA A 16 6.88 -2.44 -5.97
C ALA A 16 6.11 -3.02 -7.15
N VAL A 17 6.15 -2.33 -8.29
CA VAL A 17 5.59 -2.80 -9.56
C VAL A 17 6.71 -3.30 -10.48
N PRO A 18 6.46 -4.32 -11.31
CA PRO A 18 7.45 -4.90 -12.21
C PRO A 18 7.68 -4.02 -13.44
N VAL A 19 8.15 -2.79 -13.21
CA VAL A 19 8.55 -1.83 -14.24
C VAL A 19 10.05 -1.56 -14.11
N ALA A 20 10.70 -1.14 -15.20
CA ALA A 20 12.12 -0.78 -15.22
C ALA A 20 12.38 0.58 -14.54
N VAL A 21 11.87 0.75 -13.33
CA VAL A 21 12.04 1.95 -12.50
C VAL A 21 12.36 1.49 -11.09
N ASP A 22 13.49 1.92 -10.56
CA ASP A 22 13.89 1.65 -9.18
C ASP A 22 13.20 2.63 -8.21
N LYS A 23 11.86 2.58 -8.18
CA LYS A 23 11.03 3.40 -7.29
C LYS A 23 9.85 2.59 -6.76
N LEU A 24 9.55 2.83 -5.48
CA LEU A 24 8.33 2.36 -4.84
C LEU A 24 7.20 3.36 -5.07
N PHE A 25 5.99 2.85 -5.27
CA PHE A 25 4.82 3.68 -5.47
C PHE A 25 3.93 3.61 -4.25
N SER A 26 3.69 4.75 -3.62
CA SER A 26 2.84 4.84 -2.44
C SER A 26 1.39 5.04 -2.86
N TYR A 27 0.49 4.22 -2.32
CA TYR A 27 -0.93 4.29 -2.58
C TYR A 27 -1.74 4.30 -1.28
N TYR A 28 -2.92 4.91 -1.32
CA TYR A 28 -3.88 4.83 -0.22
C TYR A 28 -4.66 3.51 -0.27
N VAL A 29 -4.85 2.89 0.89
CA VAL A 29 -5.62 1.65 1.06
C VAL A 29 -7.02 1.98 1.62
N PRO A 30 -8.09 1.66 0.87
CA PRO A 30 -9.46 1.80 1.36
C PRO A 30 -9.69 1.02 2.67
N PRO A 31 -10.50 1.54 3.62
CA PRO A 31 -10.72 0.93 4.94
C PRO A 31 -11.13 -0.55 4.90
N GLU A 32 -11.88 -0.94 3.87
CA GLU A 32 -12.30 -2.32 3.60
C GLU A 32 -11.15 -3.29 3.35
N PHE A 33 -10.03 -2.82 2.76
CA PHE A 33 -8.85 -3.63 2.46
C PHE A 33 -7.75 -3.53 3.53
N GLN A 34 -7.78 -2.50 4.38
CA GLN A 34 -6.78 -2.32 5.42
C GLN A 34 -6.56 -3.54 6.34
N PRO A 35 -7.59 -4.31 6.77
CA PRO A 35 -7.35 -5.47 7.62
C PRO A 35 -6.72 -6.66 6.87
N PHE A 36 -6.78 -6.67 5.54
CA PHE A 36 -6.26 -7.76 4.71
C PHE A 36 -4.84 -7.47 4.18
N ILE A 37 -4.46 -6.20 4.09
CA ILE A 37 -3.20 -5.77 3.49
C ILE A 37 -2.02 -6.03 4.43
N GLN A 38 -1.04 -6.77 3.93
CA GLN A 38 0.19 -7.10 4.66
C GLN A 38 1.42 -6.91 3.79
N LYS A 39 2.57 -6.64 4.41
CA LYS A 39 3.86 -6.61 3.72
C LYS A 39 4.14 -7.97 3.07
N GLY A 40 4.60 -7.96 1.83
CA GLY A 40 4.82 -9.14 0.99
C GLY A 40 3.58 -9.62 0.23
N MET A 41 2.40 -9.02 0.47
CA MET A 41 1.18 -9.37 -0.26
C MET A 41 1.23 -8.85 -1.70
N ARG A 42 0.72 -9.66 -2.63
CA ARG A 42 0.52 -9.25 -4.01
C ARG A 42 -0.81 -8.49 -4.14
N VAL A 43 -0.74 -7.26 -4.63
CA VAL A 43 -1.87 -6.36 -4.81
C VAL A 43 -1.99 -5.92 -6.26
N THR A 44 -3.18 -5.56 -6.71
CA THR A 44 -3.37 -4.92 -8.01
C THR A 44 -3.40 -3.41 -7.77
N VAL A 45 -2.59 -2.66 -8.50
CA VAL A 45 -2.55 -1.20 -8.36
C VAL A 45 -2.71 -0.52 -9.71
N PRO A 46 -3.40 0.62 -9.77
CA PRO A 46 -3.48 1.44 -10.97
C PRO A 46 -2.11 2.09 -11.24
N PHE A 47 -1.54 1.82 -12.40
CA PHE A 47 -0.28 2.38 -12.86
C PHE A 47 -0.47 3.05 -14.23
N GLY A 48 -0.61 4.39 -14.21
CA GLY A 48 -0.90 5.17 -15.40
C GLY A 48 -2.32 4.90 -15.93
N ARG A 49 -2.42 4.30 -17.13
CA ARG A 49 -3.69 3.96 -17.80
C ARG A 49 -4.09 2.48 -17.67
N ARG A 50 -3.30 1.69 -16.95
CA ARG A 50 -3.49 0.24 -16.80
C ARG A 50 -3.38 -0.14 -15.32
N THR A 51 -3.86 -1.31 -14.94
CA THR A 51 -3.60 -1.91 -13.63
C THR A 51 -2.47 -2.94 -13.77
N LEU A 52 -1.59 -2.99 -12.78
CA LEU A 52 -0.48 -3.94 -12.74
C LEU A 52 -0.46 -4.66 -11.40
N PRO A 53 -0.06 -5.94 -11.35
CA PRO A 53 0.26 -6.59 -10.10
C PRO A 53 1.51 -5.93 -9.50
N GLY A 54 1.48 -5.65 -8.21
CA GLY A 54 2.61 -5.19 -7.44
C GLY A 54 2.71 -5.94 -6.11
N ILE A 55 3.82 -5.77 -5.42
CA ILE A 55 4.09 -6.38 -4.11
C ILE A 55 4.17 -5.28 -3.07
N VAL A 56 3.45 -5.43 -1.97
CA VAL A 56 3.54 -4.51 -0.82
C VAL A 56 4.91 -4.65 -0.18
N ILE A 57 5.73 -3.63 -0.28
CA ILE A 57 7.07 -3.59 0.35
C ILE A 57 6.96 -3.03 1.77
N GLU A 58 6.08 -2.04 1.98
CA GLU A 58 5.85 -1.43 3.29
C GLU A 58 4.40 -0.98 3.46
N THR A 59 3.94 -1.00 4.70
CA THR A 59 2.63 -0.50 5.13
C THR A 59 2.85 0.69 6.05
N MET A 60 2.27 1.84 5.73
CA MET A 60 2.41 3.09 6.46
C MET A 60 1.05 3.59 6.97
N GLN A 61 1.06 4.24 8.12
CA GLN A 61 -0.14 4.86 8.70
C GLN A 61 -0.20 6.37 8.44
N GLN A 62 0.95 7.02 8.23
CA GLN A 62 1.03 8.44 7.90
C GLN A 62 1.24 8.64 6.40
N ALA A 63 0.53 9.62 5.84
CA ALA A 63 0.75 10.04 4.47
C ALA A 63 2.15 10.64 4.35
N PRO A 64 3.04 10.10 3.50
CA PRO A 64 4.33 10.75 3.28
C PRO A 64 4.17 12.08 2.53
N MET A 65 3.06 12.29 1.80
CA MET A 65 2.78 13.52 1.04
C MET A 65 1.27 13.81 0.95
N PRO A 66 0.85 15.10 0.87
CA PRO A 66 -0.57 15.49 0.86
C PRO A 66 -1.35 15.23 -0.45
N ASN A 67 -0.77 14.56 -1.46
CA ASN A 67 -1.38 14.37 -2.80
C ASN A 67 -1.19 12.94 -3.36
N LEU A 68 -1.68 11.91 -2.65
CA LEU A 68 -1.55 10.50 -3.07
C LEU A 68 -2.76 9.99 -3.87
N ARG A 69 -2.51 9.09 -4.84
CA ARG A 69 -3.55 8.37 -5.60
C ARG A 69 -4.02 7.12 -4.84
N THR A 70 -5.30 6.80 -4.95
CA THR A 70 -5.95 5.62 -4.34
C THR A 70 -5.63 4.33 -5.11
N ILE A 71 -5.46 3.19 -4.42
CA ILE A 71 -5.52 1.87 -5.09
C ILE A 71 -6.95 1.59 -5.56
N ALA A 72 -7.09 0.76 -6.60
CA ALA A 72 -8.36 0.33 -7.18
C ALA A 72 -8.36 -1.20 -7.29
#